data_AF-A0A2G9U3K1-F1
#
_entry.id   AF-A0A2G9U3K1-F1
#
_cell.length_a   1.000
_cell.length_b   1.000
_cell.length_c   1.000
_cell.angle_alpha   90.00
_cell.angle_beta   90.00
_cell.angle_gamma   90.00
#
_symmetry.space_group_name_H-M   'P 1'
#
loop_
_entity.id
_entity.type
_entity.pdbx_description
1 polymer ?
#
loop_
_entity_poly.entity_id
_entity_poly.type
_entity_poly.pdbx_seq_one_letter_code
_entity_poly.pdbx_strand_id
1 'polypeptide(L)'
;MESADDEADSEVQIFDSIQAQVNLYAQHGYRLISVARRKLEMNYVKASKVPRNMVECDLELLGLVVMENRVKPVTLGVINQLNRAHIRTVMVTGDNLLTALSVARECGIIRPNKLAYLVEHRTDMSDDKGRPLLTLRQVCITTYFLIIFITVYKDVWQ
;
A
#
# COMPACT_ATOMS: atom_id res chain seq x y z
N MET A 1 32.57 -15.81 18.30
CA MET A 1 31.56 -16.45 17.43
C MET A 1 30.22 -15.81 17.78
N GLU A 2 30.18 -14.47 17.77
CA GLU A 2 29.15 -13.65 18.44
C GLU A 2 28.94 -12.36 17.64
N SER A 3 29.13 -12.41 16.31
CA SER A 3 29.19 -11.23 15.44
C SER A 3 28.31 -11.34 14.19
N ALA A 4 27.64 -12.47 13.97
CA ALA A 4 26.77 -12.67 12.82
C ALA A 4 25.28 -12.45 13.16
N ASP A 5 24.91 -12.69 14.43
CA ASP A 5 23.52 -12.56 14.89
C ASP A 5 23.14 -11.07 15.09
N ASP A 6 24.05 -10.22 15.56
CA ASP A 6 23.82 -8.77 15.74
C ASP A 6 23.67 -8.00 14.42
N GLU A 7 24.37 -8.40 13.35
CA GLU A 7 24.24 -7.79 12.02
C GLU A 7 22.89 -8.12 11.38
N ALA A 8 22.45 -9.38 11.48
CA ALA A 8 21.18 -9.84 10.93
C ALA A 8 19.97 -9.15 11.60
N ASP A 9 20.01 -8.99 12.93
CA ASP A 9 18.95 -8.29 13.67
C ASP A 9 18.85 -6.80 13.30
N SER A 10 19.99 -6.15 13.03
CA SER A 10 20.03 -4.76 12.59
C SER A 10 19.47 -4.56 11.17
N GLU A 11 19.75 -5.47 10.24
CA GLU A 11 19.20 -5.43 8.88
C GLU A 11 17.68 -5.65 8.89
N VAL A 12 17.20 -6.65 9.64
CA VAL A 12 15.77 -6.94 9.78
C VAL A 12 15.02 -5.72 10.32
N GLN A 13 15.59 -5.01 11.29
CA GLN A 13 14.97 -3.83 11.89
C GLN A 13 14.91 -2.63 10.92
N ILE A 14 15.89 -2.49 10.02
CA ILE A 14 15.86 -1.49 8.94
C ILE A 14 14.75 -1.81 7.93
N PHE A 15 14.62 -3.08 7.53
CA PHE A 15 13.57 -3.50 6.60
C PHE A 15 12.16 -3.26 7.16
N ASP A 16 11.91 -3.60 8.41
CA ASP A 16 10.63 -3.36 9.08
C ASP A 16 10.30 -1.86 9.16
N SER A 17 11.30 -1.03 9.47
CA SER A 17 11.17 0.42 9.50
C SER A 17 10.80 1.00 8.13
N ILE A 18 11.44 0.52 7.06
CA ILE A 18 11.17 0.97 5.69
C ILE A 18 9.79 0.50 5.23
N GLN A 19 9.40 -0.72 5.55
CA GLN A 19 8.06 -1.24 5.21
C GLN A 19 6.96 -0.43 5.89
N ALA A 20 7.17 0.00 7.14
CA ALA A 20 6.26 0.90 7.83
C ALA A 20 6.14 2.27 7.12
N GLN A 21 7.25 2.85 6.67
CA GLN A 21 7.23 4.09 5.90
C GLN A 21 6.54 3.95 4.55
N VAL A 22 6.78 2.85 3.83
CA VAL A 22 6.10 2.55 2.56
C VAL A 22 4.60 2.51 2.78
N ASN A 23 4.14 1.82 3.82
CA ASN A 23 2.72 1.73 4.14
C ASN A 23 2.13 3.10 4.50
N LEU A 24 2.82 3.89 5.32
CA LEU A 24 2.38 5.23 5.71
C LEU A 24 2.20 6.14 4.48
N TYR A 25 3.22 6.28 3.64
CA TYR A 25 3.14 7.15 2.46
C TYR A 25 2.17 6.61 1.40
N ALA A 26 2.07 5.29 1.21
CA ALA A 26 1.12 4.71 0.27
C ALA A 26 -0.34 4.96 0.70
N GLN A 27 -0.64 4.92 2.01
CA GLN A 27 -1.96 5.28 2.55
C GLN A 27 -2.33 6.73 2.25
N HIS A 28 -1.35 7.63 2.19
CA HIS A 28 -1.55 9.02 1.80
C HIS A 28 -1.62 9.24 0.28
N GLY A 29 -1.52 8.19 -0.53
CA GLY A 29 -1.63 8.30 -2.00
C GLY A 29 -0.33 8.69 -2.71
N TYR A 30 0.81 8.66 -2.03
CA TYR A 30 2.09 8.89 -2.68
C TYR A 30 2.54 7.68 -3.51
N ARG A 31 3.26 7.95 -4.59
CA ARG A 31 3.97 6.95 -5.39
C ARG A 31 5.39 6.82 -4.86
N LEU A 32 5.75 5.61 -4.45
CA LEU A 32 7.07 5.30 -3.90
C LEU A 32 7.92 4.50 -4.89
N ILE A 33 9.21 4.82 -4.98
CA ILE A 33 10.21 4.03 -5.69
C ILE A 33 11.37 3.78 -4.73
N SER A 34 11.72 2.52 -4.51
CA SER A 34 12.94 2.18 -3.78
C SER A 34 14.16 2.28 -4.69
N VAL A 35 15.25 2.79 -4.15
CA VAL A 35 16.53 2.92 -4.85
C VAL A 35 17.54 2.05 -4.13
N ALA A 36 18.14 1.12 -4.86
CA ALA A 36 19.17 0.24 -4.34
C ALA A 36 20.33 0.16 -5.32
N ARG A 37 21.54 -0.14 -4.83
CA ARG A 37 22.75 -0.24 -5.65
C ARG A 37 23.51 -1.53 -5.38
N ARG A 38 24.30 -1.97 -6.35
CA ARG A 38 25.37 -2.93 -6.14
C ARG A 38 26.52 -2.59 -7.07
N LYS A 39 27.74 -2.63 -6.53
CA LYS A 39 28.94 -2.42 -7.33
C LYS A 39 29.21 -3.68 -8.16
N LEU A 40 29.39 -3.51 -9.47
CA LEU A 40 29.77 -4.61 -10.36
C LEU A 40 31.25 -4.47 -10.72
N GLU A 41 32.04 -5.51 -10.46
CA GLU A 41 33.46 -5.58 -10.85
C GLU A 41 33.60 -5.98 -12.33
N MET A 42 32.91 -5.28 -13.23
CA MET A 42 32.97 -5.49 -14.68
C MET A 42 32.65 -4.21 -15.45
N ASN A 43 33.08 -4.13 -16.71
CA ASN A 43 32.78 -2.98 -17.58
C ASN A 43 31.35 -3.05 -18.14
N TYR A 44 30.82 -1.89 -18.57
CA TYR A 44 29.43 -1.76 -19.07
C TYR A 44 29.11 -2.74 -20.20
N VAL A 45 30.02 -2.91 -21.16
CA VAL A 45 29.82 -3.81 -22.32
C VAL A 45 29.65 -5.27 -21.91
N LYS A 46 30.35 -5.73 -20.85
CA LYS A 46 30.15 -7.06 -20.27
C LYS A 46 28.86 -7.12 -19.48
N ALA A 47 28.57 -6.10 -18.66
CA ALA A 47 27.35 -6.03 -17.86
C ALA A 47 26.08 -6.10 -18.71
N SER A 48 26.03 -5.44 -19.88
CA SER A 48 24.87 -5.47 -20.78
C SER A 48 24.57 -6.85 -21.39
N LYS A 49 25.53 -7.79 -21.34
CA LYS A 49 25.37 -9.16 -21.84
C LYS A 49 25.01 -10.16 -20.74
N VAL A 50 25.10 -9.75 -19.47
CA VAL A 50 24.73 -10.58 -18.32
C VAL A 50 23.21 -10.55 -18.18
N PRO A 51 22.57 -11.70 -17.92
CA PRO A 51 21.13 -11.74 -17.71
C PRO A 51 20.72 -10.93 -16.49
N ARG A 52 19.57 -10.25 -16.60
CA ARG A 52 19.09 -9.25 -15.64
C ARG A 52 19.03 -9.76 -14.20
N ASN A 53 18.56 -10.98 -13.99
CA ASN A 53 18.46 -11.62 -12.67
C ASN A 53 19.81 -11.78 -11.95
N MET A 54 20.91 -11.91 -12.70
CA MET A 54 22.26 -11.98 -12.13
C MET A 54 22.79 -10.60 -11.75
N VAL A 55 22.20 -9.53 -12.29
CA VAL A 55 22.57 -8.13 -12.02
C VAL A 55 21.69 -7.53 -10.91
N GLU A 56 20.41 -7.91 -10.84
CA GLU A 56 19.42 -7.41 -9.88
C GLU A 56 19.29 -8.33 -8.65
N CYS A 57 20.41 -8.68 -8.04
CA CYS A 57 20.45 -9.42 -6.76
C CYS A 57 21.42 -8.75 -5.78
N ASP A 58 21.27 -9.04 -4.48
CA ASP A 58 22.16 -8.59 -3.40
C ASP A 58 22.43 -7.07 -3.41
N LEU A 59 21.37 -6.29 -3.60
CA LEU A 59 21.44 -4.83 -3.69
C LEU A 59 21.40 -4.21 -2.29
N GLU A 60 22.27 -3.24 -2.05
CA GLU A 60 22.24 -2.35 -0.88
C GLU A 60 21.13 -1.31 -1.08
N LEU A 61 20.12 -1.32 -0.22
CA LEU A 61 19.03 -0.34 -0.25
C LEU A 61 19.54 1.02 0.21
N LEU A 62 19.38 2.04 -0.64
CA LEU A 62 19.82 3.41 -0.35
C LEU A 62 18.68 4.27 0.23
N GLY A 63 17.44 4.00 -0.17
CA GLY A 63 16.28 4.73 0.35
C GLY A 63 15.08 4.73 -0.60
N LEU A 64 14.17 5.68 -0.35
CA LEU A 64 12.90 5.83 -1.06
C LEU A 64 12.80 7.21 -1.73
N VAL A 65 12.33 7.22 -2.97
CA VAL A 65 11.85 8.43 -3.65
C VAL A 65 10.32 8.47 -3.53
N VAL A 66 9.81 9.54 -2.95
CA VAL A 66 8.38 9.75 -2.70
C VAL A 66 7.87 10.85 -3.64
N MET A 67 6.85 10.53 -4.44
CA MET A 67 6.23 11.45 -5.39
C MET A 67 4.75 11.61 -5.08
N GLU A 68 4.28 12.85 -5.11
CA GLU A 68 2.86 13.17 -4.96
C GLU A 68 2.12 12.90 -6.27
N ASN A 69 1.11 12.03 -6.22
CA ASN A 69 0.22 11.81 -7.36
C ASN A 69 -1.03 12.68 -7.22
N ARG A 70 -0.94 13.94 -7.65
CA ARG A 70 -2.08 14.86 -7.57
C ARG A 70 -3.18 14.48 -8.54
N VAL A 71 -4.39 14.35 -8.02
CA VAL A 71 -5.58 14.23 -8.85
C VAL A 71 -5.72 15.51 -9.68
N LYS A 72 -5.99 15.38 -10.99
CA LYS A 72 -6.22 16.56 -11.85
C LYS A 72 -7.38 17.38 -11.25
N PRO A 73 -7.26 18.72 -11.13
CA PRO A 73 -8.27 19.54 -10.44
C PRO A 73 -9.70 19.37 -10.98
N VAL A 74 -9.83 19.09 -12.28
CA VAL A 74 -11.13 18.91 -12.97
C VAL A 74 -11.81 17.58 -12.59
N THR A 75 -11.05 16.57 -12.15
CA THR A 75 -11.55 15.20 -11.91
C THR A 75 -12.71 15.19 -10.92
N LEU A 76 -12.55 15.88 -9.78
CA LEU A 76 -13.57 15.88 -8.73
C LEU A 76 -14.92 16.42 -9.23
N GLY A 77 -14.88 17.50 -10.03
CA GLY A 77 -16.07 18.09 -10.64
C GLY A 77 -16.78 17.12 -11.58
N VAL A 78 -16.01 16.45 -12.43
CA VAL A 78 -16.55 15.47 -13.40
C VAL A 78 -17.15 14.25 -12.69
N ILE A 79 -16.43 13.66 -11.73
CA ILE A 79 -16.93 12.50 -10.96
C ILE A 79 -18.22 12.87 -10.22
N ASN A 80 -18.30 14.07 -9.64
CA ASN A 80 -19.52 14.54 -8.99
C ASN A 80 -20.69 14.71 -9.96
N GLN A 81 -20.46 15.20 -11.18
CA GLN A 81 -21.51 15.29 -12.20
C GLN A 81 -22.01 13.90 -12.61
N LEU A 82 -21.10 12.95 -12.85
CA LEU A 82 -21.46 11.56 -13.16
C LEU A 82 -22.27 10.91 -12.04
N ASN A 83 -21.85 11.11 -10.78
CA ASN A 83 -22.56 10.64 -9.60
C ASN A 83 -23.98 11.24 -9.48
N ARG A 84 -24.15 12.54 -9.77
CA ARG A 84 -25.46 13.21 -9.79
C ARG A 84 -26.36 12.70 -10.93
N ALA A 85 -25.76 12.31 -12.05
CA ALA A 85 -26.46 11.69 -13.17
C ALA A 85 -26.75 10.19 -12.96
N HIS A 86 -26.47 9.64 -11.77
CA HIS A 86 -26.61 8.21 -11.45
C HIS A 86 -25.77 7.27 -12.34
N ILE A 87 -24.66 7.77 -12.89
CA ILE A 87 -23.70 6.98 -13.66
C ILE A 87 -22.68 6.38 -12.68
N ARG A 88 -22.58 5.04 -12.67
CA ARG A 88 -21.63 4.33 -11.82
C ARG A 88 -20.19 4.55 -12.32
N THR A 89 -19.35 5.12 -11.48
CA THR A 89 -17.91 5.29 -11.75
C THR A 89 -17.11 4.09 -11.23
N VAL A 90 -16.22 3.54 -12.05
CA VAL A 90 -15.33 2.42 -11.70
C VAL A 90 -13.89 2.84 -11.98
N MET A 91 -12.98 2.58 -11.03
CA MET A 91 -11.55 2.78 -11.21
C MET A 91 -10.87 1.46 -11.59
N VAL A 92 -10.04 1.49 -12.63
CA VAL A 92 -9.16 0.38 -13.02
C VAL A 92 -7.73 0.92 -13.01
N THR A 93 -6.86 0.33 -12.19
CA THR A 93 -5.46 0.77 -12.04
C THR A 93 -4.55 -0.42 -11.72
N GLY A 94 -3.30 -0.33 -12.13
CA GLY A 94 -2.23 -1.27 -11.76
C GLY A 94 -1.31 -0.73 -10.66
N ASP A 95 -1.72 0.34 -9.97
CA ASP A 95 -0.96 0.92 -8.86
C ASP A 95 -1.15 0.12 -7.56
N ASN A 96 -0.39 0.46 -6.52
CA ASN A 96 -0.57 -0.11 -5.19
C ASN A 96 -2.03 0.09 -4.72
N LEU A 97 -2.63 -0.95 -4.16
CA LEU A 97 -4.00 -0.94 -3.64
C LEU A 97 -4.27 0.25 -2.69
N LEU A 98 -3.35 0.53 -1.77
CA LEU A 98 -3.51 1.63 -0.79
C LEU A 98 -3.52 2.99 -1.48
N THR A 99 -2.63 3.19 -2.45
CA THR A 99 -2.56 4.40 -3.28
C THR A 99 -3.84 4.56 -4.11
N ALA A 100 -4.30 3.49 -4.76
CA ALA A 100 -5.53 3.47 -5.54
C ALA A 100 -6.75 3.83 -4.68
N LEU A 101 -6.84 3.25 -3.48
CA LEU A 101 -7.92 3.51 -2.54
C LEU A 101 -7.92 4.95 -2.02
N SER A 102 -6.73 5.51 -1.74
CA SER A 102 -6.58 6.92 -1.37
C SER A 102 -7.08 7.83 -2.48
N VAL A 103 -6.59 7.64 -3.72
CA VAL A 103 -7.02 8.43 -4.89
C VAL A 103 -8.51 8.27 -5.15
N ALA A 104 -9.06 7.05 -5.04
CA ALA A 104 -10.48 6.79 -5.25
C ALA A 104 -11.38 7.52 -4.24
N ARG A 105 -10.91 7.72 -3.01
CA ARG A 105 -11.60 8.52 -2.00
C ARG A 105 -11.46 10.01 -2.25
N GLU A 106 -10.27 10.47 -2.62
CA GLU A 106 -10.00 11.88 -2.95
C GLU A 106 -10.86 12.36 -4.12
N CYS A 107 -11.00 11.57 -5.19
CA CYS A 107 -11.82 11.93 -6.36
C CYS A 107 -13.31 11.63 -6.20
N GLY A 108 -13.75 11.03 -5.08
CA GLY A 108 -15.17 10.77 -4.80
C GLY A 108 -15.78 9.57 -5.53
N ILE A 109 -14.96 8.68 -6.09
CA ILE A 109 -15.40 7.38 -6.61
C ILE A 109 -15.86 6.48 -5.45
N ILE A 110 -15.10 6.49 -4.35
CA ILE A 110 -15.48 5.85 -3.09
C ILE A 110 -15.82 6.97 -2.10
N ARG A 111 -17.05 6.99 -1.58
CA ARG A 111 -17.42 7.99 -0.57
C ARG A 111 -16.69 7.72 0.75
N PRO A 112 -16.30 8.75 1.51
CA PRO A 112 -15.60 8.58 2.79
C PRO A 112 -16.35 7.71 3.81
N ASN A 113 -17.68 7.68 3.75
CA ASN A 113 -18.56 6.91 4.62
C ASN A 113 -18.82 5.46 4.14
N LYS A 114 -18.17 5.01 3.06
CA LYS A 114 -18.32 3.66 2.54
C LYS A 114 -17.14 2.78 2.95
N LEU A 115 -17.49 1.56 3.38
CA LEU A 115 -16.52 0.52 3.67
C LEU A 115 -15.86 0.05 2.37
N ALA A 116 -14.56 -0.19 2.46
CA ALA A 116 -13.76 -0.78 1.39
C ALA A 116 -13.35 -2.20 1.81
N TYR A 117 -13.45 -3.14 0.89
CA TYR A 117 -13.08 -4.54 1.10
C TYR A 117 -12.00 -4.93 0.09
N LEU A 118 -10.94 -5.54 0.58
CA LEU A 118 -9.97 -6.27 -0.21
C LEU A 118 -10.51 -7.67 -0.44
N VAL A 119 -10.54 -8.09 -1.71
CA VAL A 119 -10.90 -9.44 -2.12
C VAL A 119 -9.62 -10.17 -2.47
N GLU A 120 -9.26 -11.18 -1.69
CA GLU A 120 -8.12 -12.05 -1.94
C GLU A 120 -8.64 -13.38 -2.49
N HIS A 121 -8.01 -13.88 -3.54
CA HIS A 121 -8.28 -15.20 -4.09
C HIS A 121 -7.33 -16.22 -3.44
N ARG A 122 -7.90 -17.25 -2.80
CA ARG A 122 -7.15 -18.34 -2.18
C ARG A 122 -7.16 -19.56 -3.11
N THR A 123 -5.99 -19.90 -3.65
CA THR A 123 -5.79 -21.08 -4.51
C THR A 123 -5.59 -22.38 -3.73
N ASP A 124 -5.31 -22.26 -2.44
CA ASP A 124 -5.06 -23.36 -1.49
C ASP A 124 -6.34 -24.03 -1.00
N MET A 125 -7.48 -23.34 -1.10
CA MET A 125 -8.77 -23.85 -0.63
C MET A 125 -9.84 -23.69 -1.70
N SER A 126 -10.51 -24.79 -2.00
CA SER A 126 -11.67 -24.84 -2.90
C SER A 126 -12.88 -25.36 -2.15
N ASP A 127 -14.06 -24.90 -2.54
CA ASP A 127 -15.32 -25.46 -2.03
C ASP A 127 -15.59 -26.87 -2.59
N ASP A 128 -16.64 -27.52 -2.11
CA ASP A 128 -17.09 -28.85 -2.57
C ASP A 128 -17.38 -28.92 -4.08
N LYS A 129 -17.46 -27.76 -4.77
CA LYS A 129 -17.70 -27.63 -6.21
C LYS A 129 -16.43 -27.25 -6.98
N GLY A 130 -15.26 -27.27 -6.33
CA GLY A 130 -13.97 -26.95 -6.93
C GLY A 130 -13.77 -25.47 -7.23
N ARG A 131 -14.61 -24.58 -6.68
CA ARG A 131 -14.48 -23.13 -6.87
C ARG A 131 -13.49 -22.58 -5.85
N PRO A 132 -12.59 -21.67 -6.27
CA PRO A 132 -11.63 -21.09 -5.36
C PRO A 132 -12.30 -20.19 -4.32
N LEU A 133 -11.82 -20.26 -3.08
CA LEU A 133 -12.37 -19.47 -1.99
C LEU A 133 -11.93 -18.00 -2.13
N LEU A 134 -12.88 -17.08 -1.96
CA LEU A 134 -12.60 -15.65 -1.88
C LEU A 134 -12.59 -15.21 -0.42
N THR A 135 -11.52 -14.54 0.02
CA THR A 135 -11.44 -13.93 1.34
C THR A 135 -11.72 -12.43 1.23
N LEU A 136 -12.65 -11.94 2.03
CA LEU A 136 -12.96 -10.52 2.15
C LEU A 136 -12.28 -9.96 3.40
N ARG A 137 -11.42 -8.94 3.23
CA ARG A 137 -10.79 -8.22 4.33
C ARG A 137 -11.21 -6.76 4.29
N GLN A 138 -11.79 -6.25 5.39
CA GLN A 138 -12.12 -4.83 5.48
C GLN A 138 -10.85 -4.00 5.55
N VAL A 139 -10.71 -3.03 4.66
CA VAL A 139 -9.59 -2.09 4.66
C VAL A 139 -9.97 -0.89 5.54
N CYS A 140 -9.49 -0.89 6.78
CA CYS A 140 -9.62 0.28 7.66
C CYS A 140 -8.57 1.32 7.27
N ILE A 141 -9.02 2.50 6.83
CA ILE A 141 -8.13 3.68 6.66
C ILE A 141 -8.58 4.81 7.59
N THR A 142 -9.20 4.48 8.72
CA THR A 142 -9.49 5.47 9.75
C THR A 142 -8.25 5.68 10.59
N THR A 143 -7.37 6.59 10.16
CA THR A 143 -6.48 7.32 11.08
C THR A 143 -7.31 8.36 11.82
N TYR A 144 -8.22 7.89 12.65
CA TYR A 144 -8.69 8.60 13.83
C TYR A 144 -8.81 7.52 14.89
N PHE A 145 -7.75 7.35 15.69
CA PHE A 145 -7.95 6.89 17.05
C PHE A 145 -8.79 7.96 17.75
N LEU A 146 -10.10 7.93 17.55
CA LEU A 146 -11.00 8.43 18.58
C LEU A 146 -11.03 7.31 19.62
N ILE A 147 -10.06 7.33 20.54
CA ILE A 147 -10.22 6.64 21.82
C ILE A 147 -11.38 7.37 22.49
N ILE A 148 -12.60 6.92 22.23
CA ILE A 148 -13.70 7.15 23.16
C ILE A 148 -13.31 6.30 24.37
N PHE A 149 -12.69 6.92 25.36
CA PHE A 149 -12.77 6.38 26.71
C PHE A 149 -14.25 6.29 27.03
N ILE A 150 -14.78 5.07 27.02
CA ILE A 150 -16.00 4.77 27.76
C ILE A 150 -15.60 4.91 29.23
N THR A 151 -15.65 6.13 29.75
CA THR A 151 -15.77 6.33 31.18
C THR A 151 -17.23 6.08 31.51
N VAL A 152 -17.53 4.84 31.89
CA VAL A 152 -18.71 4.56 32.70
C VAL A 152 -18.52 5.34 33.99
N TYR A 153 -19.24 6.45 34.17
CA TYR A 153 -19.54 6.94 35.50
C TYR A 153 -21.03 6.76 35.77
N LYS A 154 -21.25 5.87 36.73
CA LYS A 154 -22.48 5.64 37.46
C LYS A 154 -22.87 6.88 38.26
N ASP A 155 -24.17 6.96 38.50
CA ASP A 155 -24.87 7.63 39.61
C ASP A 155 -25.06 9.15 39.52
N VAL A 156 -26.32 9.57 39.35
CA VAL A 156 -27.22 10.11 40.39
C VAL A 156 -26.69 11.43 40.97
N TRP A 157 -27.40 12.53 40.70
CA TRP A 157 -28.00 13.49 41.66
C TRP A 157 -28.39 14.80 40.94
N GLN A 158 -29.69 15.14 41.07
CA GLN A 158 -30.43 16.36 40.71
C GLN A 158 -30.72 16.66 39.24
#